data_AF-A0AAD2FSW4-F1
#
_entry.id   AF-A0AAD2FSW4-F1
#
_cell.length_a   1.000
_cell.length_b   1.000
_cell.length_c   1.000
_cell.angle_alpha   90.00
_cell.angle_beta   90.00
_cell.angle_gamma   90.00
#
_symmetry.space_group_name_H-M   'P 1'
#
loop_
_entity.id
_entity.type
_entity.pdbx_description
1 polymer ?
#
loop_
_entity_poly.entity_id
_entity_poly.type
_entity_poly.pdbx_seq_one_letter_code
_entity_poly.pdbx_strand_id
1 'polypeptide(L)'
;GRCVFKGNKTRDWLSREDTASPTALHEAIICTGVIDAHEGRNIMSMDIPNAFIQTLMPEEEEGEDRVILKITGLLVDYMIDLDPTYRDFVVIKNGRRVIYVVILRAIYGMLQALLLWYRNLRASLEEYGFVFHVYDPCIANMMVNKKQLTIRFHVDDVLASHMEQRVLKDFFTWINERYGGLKEVTCTRGRVHTYLGMTLDYSKKGKLKI
;
A
#
# COMPACT_ATOMS: atom_id res chain seq x y z
N GLY A 1 -8.07 -16.91 2.49
CA GLY A 1 -7.23 -16.16 1.53
C GLY A 1 -7.89 -16.17 0.16
N ARG A 2 -7.92 -15.04 -0.54
CA ARG A 2 -8.38 -14.99 -1.93
C ARG A 2 -7.23 -15.45 -2.84
N CYS A 3 -7.47 -16.51 -3.61
CA CYS A 3 -6.55 -16.96 -4.65
C CYS A 3 -6.49 -15.92 -5.77
N VAL A 4 -5.37 -15.21 -5.87
CA VAL A 4 -5.01 -14.47 -7.07
C VAL A 4 -4.50 -15.50 -8.10
N PHE A 5 -5.13 -15.55 -9.26
CA PHE A 5 -4.85 -16.53 -10.31
C PHE A 5 -3.37 -16.41 -10.76
N LYS A 6 -2.59 -17.49 -10.55
CA LYS A 6 -1.15 -17.66 -10.90
C LYS A 6 -0.10 -16.87 -10.08
N GLY A 7 -0.25 -16.78 -8.75
CA GLY A 7 0.86 -16.37 -7.86
C GLY A 7 1.97 -17.41 -7.67
N ASN A 8 1.83 -18.62 -8.21
CA ASN A 8 2.77 -19.74 -7.98
C ASN A 8 3.88 -19.87 -9.04
N LYS A 9 3.91 -19.01 -10.05
CA LYS A 9 4.99 -18.95 -11.03
C LYS A 9 5.85 -17.73 -10.74
N THR A 10 6.57 -17.76 -9.61
CA THR A 10 7.72 -16.87 -9.43
C THR A 10 8.68 -17.18 -10.58
N ARG A 11 9.09 -16.15 -11.32
CA ARG A 11 10.01 -16.30 -12.45
C ARG A 11 11.39 -16.67 -11.88
N ASP A 12 12.12 -17.60 -12.50
CA ASP A 12 13.37 -18.16 -11.93
C ASP A 12 14.45 -17.11 -11.60
N TRP A 13 14.36 -15.92 -12.19
CA TRP A 13 15.28 -14.80 -11.97
C TRP A 13 14.83 -13.81 -10.89
N LEU A 14 13.67 -14.00 -10.25
CA LEU A 14 13.20 -13.17 -9.14
C LEU A 14 13.23 -14.00 -7.85
N SER A 15 13.99 -13.55 -6.86
CA SER A 15 14.01 -14.23 -5.57
C SER A 15 12.70 -13.97 -4.80
N ARG A 16 12.44 -14.81 -3.78
CA ARG A 16 11.33 -14.56 -2.85
C ARG A 16 11.52 -13.27 -2.06
N GLU A 17 12.77 -12.90 -1.78
CA GLU A 17 13.11 -11.66 -1.06
C GLU A 17 12.79 -10.42 -1.89
N ASP A 18 12.84 -10.53 -3.22
CA ASP A 18 12.54 -9.44 -4.15
C ASP A 18 11.03 -9.22 -4.37
N THR A 19 10.18 -10.17 -3.97
CA THR A 19 8.76 -10.18 -4.36
C THR A 19 7.78 -10.35 -3.21
N ALA A 20 8.21 -10.88 -2.06
CA ALA A 20 7.36 -11.08 -0.91
C ALA A 20 7.21 -9.79 -0.08
N SER A 21 6.08 -9.10 -0.25
CA SER A 21 5.70 -8.03 0.67
C SER A 21 5.16 -8.62 1.98
N PRO A 22 5.53 -8.05 3.15
CA PRO A 22 4.90 -8.42 4.40
C PRO A 22 3.40 -8.16 4.41
N THR A 23 2.68 -8.93 5.23
CA THR A 23 1.25 -8.80 5.43
C THR A 23 0.98 -8.81 6.93
N ALA A 24 0.14 -7.89 7.42
CA ALA A 24 -0.23 -7.86 8.83
C ALA A 24 -0.82 -9.20 9.28
N LEU A 25 -0.35 -9.70 10.42
CA LEU A 25 -0.90 -10.89 11.04
C LEU A 25 -2.31 -10.58 11.54
N HIS A 26 -3.25 -11.47 11.23
CA HIS A 26 -4.65 -11.28 11.61
C HIS A 26 -4.80 -11.26 13.13
N GLU A 27 -4.08 -12.15 13.81
CA GLU A 27 -4.00 -12.22 15.26
C GLU A 27 -3.48 -10.91 15.86
N ALA A 28 -2.49 -10.28 15.23
CA ALA A 28 -1.95 -9.02 15.70
C ALA A 28 -2.94 -7.86 15.54
N ILE A 29 -3.70 -7.82 14.43
CA ILE A 29 -4.80 -6.86 14.23
C ILE A 29 -5.87 -7.05 15.32
N ILE A 30 -6.27 -8.29 15.59
CA ILE A 30 -7.28 -8.59 16.61
C ILE A 30 -6.75 -8.21 18.01
N CYS A 31 -5.54 -8.62 18.37
CA CYS A 31 -4.94 -8.33 19.67
C CYS A 31 -4.83 -6.81 19.92
N THR A 32 -4.33 -6.06 18.94
CA THR A 32 -4.24 -4.60 19.06
C THR A 32 -5.62 -3.95 19.08
N GLY A 33 -6.59 -4.46 18.32
CA GLY A 33 -7.99 -4.01 18.39
C GLY A 33 -8.63 -4.27 19.75
N VAL A 34 -8.36 -5.41 20.40
CA VAL A 34 -8.83 -5.67 21.76
C VAL A 34 -8.23 -4.67 22.77
N ILE A 35 -6.94 -4.31 22.62
CA ILE A 35 -6.30 -3.27 23.41
C ILE A 35 -7.00 -1.92 23.18
N ASP A 36 -7.24 -1.55 21.92
CA ASP A 36 -7.93 -0.31 21.57
C ASP A 36 -9.32 -0.25 22.24
N ALA A 37 -10.06 -1.36 22.23
CA ALA A 37 -11.37 -1.46 22.86
C ALA A 37 -11.30 -1.38 24.39
N HIS A 38 -10.31 -2.05 25.00
CA HIS A 38 -10.10 -2.07 26.45
C HIS A 38 -9.76 -0.69 26.99
N GLU A 39 -8.84 0.00 26.33
CA GLU A 39 -8.40 1.36 26.71
C GLU A 39 -9.41 2.43 26.29
N GLY A 40 -10.34 2.12 25.39
CA GLY A 40 -11.32 3.07 24.88
C GLY A 40 -10.71 4.10 23.92
N ARG A 41 -9.76 3.67 23.09
CA ARG A 41 -9.11 4.52 22.08
C ARG A 41 -10.11 4.92 20.98
N ASN A 42 -9.88 6.08 20.40
CA ASN A 42 -10.51 6.47 19.14
C ASN A 42 -9.82 5.70 18.00
N ILE A 43 -10.57 5.44 16.93
CA ILE A 43 -10.10 4.66 15.79
C ILE A 43 -10.45 5.39 14.50
N MET A 44 -9.56 5.29 13.52
CA MET A 44 -9.73 5.83 12.19
C MET A 44 -9.22 4.80 11.19
N SER A 45 -10.05 4.44 10.21
CA SER A 45 -9.59 3.64 9.07
C SER A 45 -9.45 4.54 7.85
N MET A 46 -8.42 4.29 7.07
CA MET A 46 -8.06 5.10 5.92
C MET A 46 -7.74 4.18 4.75
N ASP A 47 -8.06 4.60 3.54
CA ASP A 47 -7.69 3.90 2.31
C ASP A 47 -6.90 4.88 1.43
N ILE A 48 -5.65 4.50 1.16
CA ILE A 48 -4.70 5.32 0.41
C ILE A 48 -4.84 5.00 -1.09
N PRO A 49 -5.34 5.93 -1.91
CA PRO A 49 -5.60 5.63 -3.31
C PRO A 49 -4.31 5.47 -4.10
N ASN A 50 -4.33 4.61 -5.12
CA ASN A 50 -3.25 4.48 -6.10
C ASN A 50 -1.85 4.15 -5.50
N ALA A 51 -1.79 3.50 -4.33
CA ALA A 51 -0.57 3.13 -3.62
C ALA A 51 0.64 2.77 -4.52
N PHE A 52 0.44 1.88 -5.50
CA PHE A 52 1.52 1.45 -6.40
C PHE A 52 2.03 2.56 -7.32
N ILE A 53 1.15 3.31 -7.98
CA ILE A 53 1.52 4.37 -8.92
C ILE A 53 2.31 5.47 -8.21
N GLN A 54 2.06 5.68 -6.92
CA GLN A 54 2.80 6.66 -6.13
C GLN A 54 4.26 6.25 -5.87
N THR A 55 4.60 4.98 -6.06
CA THR A 55 5.94 4.43 -5.79
C THR A 55 6.79 4.41 -7.05
N LEU A 56 7.99 4.99 -6.97
CA LEU A 56 8.98 4.92 -8.04
C LEU A 56 9.62 3.54 -8.12
N MET A 57 9.95 3.11 -9.33
CA MET A 57 10.85 1.98 -9.52
C MET A 57 12.27 2.40 -9.09
N PRO A 58 13.09 1.47 -8.57
CA PRO A 58 14.50 1.74 -8.29
C PRO A 58 15.22 2.30 -9.53
N GLU A 59 16.22 3.14 -9.32
CA GLU A 59 17.07 3.62 -10.42
C GLU A 59 17.83 2.43 -11.03
N GLU A 60 17.98 2.46 -12.35
CA GLU A 60 18.57 1.36 -13.10
C GLU A 60 20.10 1.47 -13.05
N GLU A 61 20.79 0.54 -12.38
CA GLU A 61 22.24 0.41 -12.49
C GLU A 61 22.64 -0.36 -13.78
N GLU A 62 23.82 -0.07 -14.32
CA GLU A 62 24.29 -0.71 -15.54
C GLU A 62 24.54 -2.21 -15.32
N GLY A 63 23.76 -3.05 -15.98
CA GLY A 63 23.82 -4.51 -15.84
C GLY A 63 22.68 -5.13 -15.01
N GLU A 64 21.79 -4.31 -14.43
CA GLU A 64 20.61 -4.80 -13.71
C GLU A 64 19.38 -5.04 -14.61
N ASP A 65 18.51 -5.94 -14.14
CA ASP A 65 17.26 -6.28 -14.81
C ASP A 65 16.25 -5.12 -14.79
N ARG A 66 15.68 -4.80 -15.95
CA ARG A 66 14.66 -3.75 -16.10
C ARG A 66 13.27 -4.33 -16.24
N VAL A 67 12.29 -3.67 -15.63
CA VAL A 67 10.88 -4.02 -15.82
C VAL A 67 10.33 -3.33 -17.07
N ILE A 68 10.28 -4.10 -18.17
CA ILE A 68 9.75 -3.64 -19.45
C ILE A 68 8.30 -4.07 -19.63
N LEU A 69 7.42 -3.13 -19.94
CA LEU A 69 6.05 -3.40 -20.36
C LEU A 69 5.99 -3.54 -21.88
N LYS A 70 5.37 -4.63 -22.33
CA LYS A 70 5.06 -4.85 -23.74
C LYS A 70 3.61 -4.44 -24.00
N ILE A 71 3.41 -3.31 -24.68
CA ILE A 71 2.11 -2.81 -25.10
C ILE A 71 1.84 -3.32 -26.52
N THR A 72 0.66 -3.89 -26.78
CA THR A 72 0.33 -4.51 -28.07
C THR A 72 -1.07 -4.19 -28.56
N GLY A 73 -1.26 -4.20 -29.88
CA GLY A 73 -2.58 -4.03 -30.49
C GLY A 73 -3.09 -2.58 -30.37
N LEU A 74 -4.40 -2.40 -30.15
CA LEU A 74 -5.06 -1.08 -30.13
C LEU A 74 -4.47 -0.10 -29.12
N LEU A 75 -3.89 -0.59 -28.02
CA LEU A 75 -3.23 0.27 -27.03
C LEU A 75 -2.03 1.01 -27.62
N VAL A 76 -1.35 0.44 -28.62
CA VAL A 76 -0.26 1.12 -29.33
C VAL A 76 -0.77 2.36 -30.04
N ASP A 77 -1.93 2.26 -30.69
CA ASP A 77 -2.51 3.39 -31.43
C ASP A 77 -2.93 4.50 -30.46
N TYR A 78 -3.55 4.16 -29.31
CA TYR A 78 -3.85 5.14 -28.27
C TYR A 78 -2.60 5.82 -27.68
N MET A 79 -1.48 5.10 -27.53
CA MET A 79 -0.23 5.72 -27.07
C MET A 79 0.30 6.74 -28.07
N ILE A 80 0.21 6.45 -29.38
CA ILE A 80 0.61 7.38 -30.45
C ILE A 80 -0.33 8.58 -30.53
N ASP A 81 -1.63 8.37 -30.30
CA ASP A 81 -2.62 9.45 -30.27
C ASP A 81 -2.37 10.41 -29.09
N LEU A 82 -1.96 9.88 -27.94
CA LEU A 82 -1.60 10.67 -26.77
C LEU A 82 -0.26 11.40 -26.95
N ASP A 83 0.74 10.73 -27.52
CA ASP A 83 2.04 11.31 -27.84
C ASP A 83 2.60 10.71 -29.14
N PRO A 84 2.65 11.49 -30.23
CA PRO A 84 3.11 11.01 -31.53
C PRO A 84 4.57 10.52 -31.56
N THR A 85 5.40 10.89 -30.59
CA THR A 85 6.81 10.44 -30.51
C THR A 85 6.93 8.92 -30.40
N TYR A 86 5.92 8.26 -29.83
CA TYR A 86 5.87 6.79 -29.74
C TYR A 86 5.89 6.09 -31.10
N ARG A 87 5.52 6.79 -32.19
CA ARG A 87 5.48 6.22 -33.55
C ARG A 87 6.83 5.65 -33.98
N ASP A 88 7.93 6.31 -33.62
CA ASP A 88 9.28 5.92 -34.01
C ASP A 88 9.76 4.66 -33.28
N PHE A 89 9.07 4.28 -32.19
CA PHE A 89 9.39 3.10 -31.37
C PHE A 89 8.47 1.89 -31.66
N VAL A 90 7.54 2.00 -32.62
CA VAL A 90 6.63 0.90 -32.97
C VAL A 90 7.37 -0.18 -33.74
N VAL A 91 7.29 -1.42 -33.24
CA VAL A 91 7.80 -2.61 -33.93
C VAL A 91 6.67 -3.58 -34.25
N ILE A 92 6.78 -4.29 -35.37
CA ILE A 92 5.83 -5.34 -35.74
C ILE A 92 6.40 -6.69 -35.30
N LYS A 93 5.68 -7.42 -34.43
CA LYS A 93 6.00 -8.79 -34.04
C LYS A 93 4.80 -9.70 -34.28
N ASN A 94 5.01 -10.78 -35.04
CA ASN A 94 3.97 -11.75 -35.40
C ASN A 94 2.70 -11.08 -35.97
N GLY A 95 2.89 -10.11 -36.88
CA GLY A 95 1.79 -9.35 -37.49
C GLY A 95 1.07 -8.36 -36.58
N ARG A 96 1.55 -8.14 -35.34
CA ARG A 96 0.97 -7.17 -34.40
C ARG A 96 1.93 -6.03 -34.12
N ARG A 97 1.40 -4.80 -34.04
CA ARG A 97 2.12 -3.63 -33.54
C ARG A 97 2.40 -3.78 -32.05
N VAL A 98 3.62 -3.41 -31.66
CA VAL A 98 4.14 -3.51 -30.30
C VAL A 98 4.99 -2.29 -29.99
N ILE A 99 4.88 -1.77 -28.77
CA ILE A 99 5.84 -0.85 -28.17
C ILE A 99 6.36 -1.50 -26.88
N TYR A 100 7.65 -1.32 -26.61
CA TYR A 100 8.27 -1.68 -25.34
C TYR A 100 8.58 -0.40 -24.58
N VAL A 101 8.08 -0.29 -23.34
CA VAL A 101 8.34 0.87 -22.48
C VAL A 101 8.97 0.42 -21.17
N VAL A 102 9.88 1.23 -20.66
CA VAL A 102 10.39 1.10 -19.29
C VAL A 102 9.37 1.69 -18.34
N ILE A 103 9.00 0.95 -17.30
CA ILE A 103 8.07 1.45 -16.30
C ILE A 103 8.84 2.23 -15.23
N LEU A 104 8.44 3.49 -14.99
CA LEU A 104 9.07 4.36 -13.99
C LEU A 104 8.43 4.26 -12.59
N ARG A 105 7.20 3.75 -12.50
CA ARG A 105 6.41 3.67 -11.26
C ARG A 105 5.78 2.29 -11.12
N ALA A 106 5.71 1.77 -9.91
CA ALA A 106 5.12 0.46 -9.68
C ALA A 106 3.65 0.42 -10.18
N ILE A 107 3.26 -0.63 -10.87
CA ILE A 107 1.87 -0.83 -11.33
C ILE A 107 1.27 -2.09 -10.74
N TYR A 108 -0.06 -2.12 -10.65
CA TYR A 108 -0.78 -3.29 -10.21
C TYR A 108 -0.44 -4.51 -11.08
N GLY A 109 -0.22 -5.66 -10.44
CA GLY A 109 0.14 -6.91 -11.12
C GLY A 109 1.65 -7.13 -11.30
N MET A 110 2.49 -6.15 -10.98
CA MET A 110 3.92 -6.43 -10.79
C MET A 110 4.14 -7.22 -9.50
N LEU A 111 5.00 -8.24 -9.55
CA LEU A 111 5.36 -9.01 -8.37
C LEU A 111 6.02 -8.15 -7.28
N GLN A 112 6.76 -7.11 -7.68
CA GLN A 112 7.52 -6.25 -6.76
C GLN A 112 6.74 -5.03 -6.26
N ALA A 113 5.60 -4.69 -6.87
CA ALA A 113 4.87 -3.45 -6.56
C ALA A 113 4.43 -3.37 -5.09
N LEU A 114 4.00 -4.50 -4.52
CA LEU A 114 3.60 -4.59 -3.12
C LEU A 114 4.78 -4.28 -2.18
N LEU A 115 5.95 -4.86 -2.46
CA LEU A 115 7.13 -4.69 -1.62
C LEU A 115 7.68 -3.26 -1.72
N LEU A 116 7.70 -2.68 -2.93
CA LEU A 116 8.11 -1.29 -3.13
C LEU A 116 7.19 -0.32 -2.38
N TRP A 117 5.86 -0.54 -2.49
CA TRP A 117 4.90 0.26 -1.72
C TRP A 117 5.11 0.11 -0.22
N TYR A 118 5.26 -1.12 0.28
CA TYR A 118 5.54 -1.38 1.69
C TYR A 118 6.76 -0.60 2.18
N ARG A 119 7.87 -0.65 1.44
CA ARG A 119 9.11 0.08 1.78
C ARG A 119 8.89 1.59 1.79
N ASN A 120 8.16 2.13 0.81
CA ASN A 120 7.85 3.56 0.74
C ASN A 120 6.99 4.03 1.92
N LEU A 121 5.90 3.30 2.21
CA LEU A 121 5.01 3.62 3.32
C LEU A 121 5.73 3.49 4.66
N ARG A 122 6.52 2.43 4.84
CA ARG A 122 7.35 2.23 6.03
C ARG A 122 8.32 3.37 6.24
N ALA A 123 9.10 3.74 5.22
CA ALA A 123 10.07 4.82 5.33
C ALA A 123 9.39 6.15 5.70
N SER A 124 8.23 6.45 5.10
CA SER A 124 7.47 7.67 5.44
C SER A 124 6.93 7.66 6.87
N LEU A 125 6.50 6.49 7.37
CA LEU A 125 6.06 6.34 8.76
C LEU A 125 7.23 6.46 9.74
N GLU A 126 8.39 5.87 9.44
CA GLU A 126 9.61 6.02 10.24
C GLU A 126 10.07 7.49 10.27
N GLU A 127 10.03 8.20 9.13
CA GLU A 127 10.32 9.63 9.02
C GLU A 127 9.38 10.48 9.88
N TYR A 128 8.10 10.12 9.94
CA TYR A 128 7.12 10.79 10.81
C TYR A 128 7.36 10.55 12.31
N GLY A 129 8.12 9.49 12.67
CA GLY A 129 8.48 9.14 14.04
C GLY A 129 7.91 7.82 14.56
N PHE A 130 7.33 6.99 13.69
CA PHE A 130 6.87 5.66 14.08
C PHE A 130 8.02 4.66 14.23
N VAL A 131 7.88 3.79 15.23
CA VAL A 131 8.74 2.64 15.43
C VAL A 131 7.96 1.37 15.10
N PHE A 132 8.48 0.61 14.14
CA PHE A 132 7.88 -0.65 13.71
C PHE A 132 8.08 -1.76 14.74
N HIS A 133 7.05 -2.59 14.90
CA HIS A 133 7.08 -3.71 15.82
C HIS A 133 7.97 -4.85 15.30
N VAL A 134 8.76 -5.47 16.17
CA VAL A 134 9.73 -6.52 15.78
C VAL A 134 9.02 -7.78 15.27
N TYR A 135 7.83 -8.09 15.79
CA TYR A 135 7.09 -9.31 15.43
C TYR A 135 6.09 -9.13 14.28
N ASP A 136 5.60 -7.91 14.05
CA ASP A 136 4.67 -7.63 12.95
C ASP A 136 5.14 -6.40 12.17
N PRO A 137 5.69 -6.58 10.96
CA PRO A 137 6.25 -5.51 10.15
C PRO A 137 5.21 -4.54 9.58
N CYS A 138 3.92 -4.80 9.80
CA CYS A 138 2.81 -3.95 9.38
C CYS A 138 2.13 -3.23 10.56
N ILE A 139 2.73 -3.28 11.74
CA ILE A 139 2.29 -2.56 12.93
C ILE A 139 3.40 -1.63 13.39
N ALA A 140 3.06 -0.37 13.62
CA ALA A 140 3.98 0.64 14.10
C ALA A 140 3.36 1.51 15.20
N ASN A 141 4.21 2.01 16.09
CA ASN A 141 3.79 2.78 17.26
C ASN A 141 4.60 4.06 17.41
N MET A 142 3.96 5.12 17.88
CA MET A 142 4.59 6.39 18.22
C MET A 142 4.00 6.92 19.53
N MET A 143 4.81 7.57 20.36
CA MET A 143 4.32 8.22 21.57
C MET A 143 3.95 9.67 21.28
N VAL A 144 2.68 10.02 21.49
CA VAL A 144 2.15 11.39 21.36
C VAL A 144 1.42 11.73 22.65
N ASN A 145 1.73 12.87 23.27
CA ASN A 145 1.12 13.28 24.54
C ASN A 145 1.18 12.21 25.65
N LYS A 146 2.29 11.45 25.72
CA LYS A 146 2.47 10.30 26.65
C LYS A 146 1.48 9.15 26.44
N LYS A 147 0.79 9.10 25.31
CA LYS A 147 -0.11 8.01 24.88
C LYS A 147 0.37 7.43 23.56
N GLN A 148 0.06 6.17 23.34
CA GLN A 148 0.52 5.44 22.16
C GLN A 148 -0.44 5.65 21.00
N LEU A 149 0.08 6.15 19.88
CA LEU A 149 -0.56 6.13 18.57
C LEU A 149 -0.12 4.84 17.88
N THR A 150 -1.08 3.97 17.56
CA THR A 150 -0.82 2.70 16.90
C THR A 150 -1.38 2.74 15.48
N ILE A 151 -0.57 2.31 14.53
CA ILE A 151 -0.95 2.13 13.13
C ILE A 151 -0.83 0.65 12.78
N ARG A 152 -1.85 0.11 12.13
CA ARG A 152 -1.80 -1.18 11.43
C ARG A 152 -2.13 -0.90 9.98
N PHE A 153 -1.48 -1.59 9.06
CA PHE A 153 -1.84 -1.45 7.66
C PHE A 153 -1.75 -2.76 6.90
N HIS A 154 -2.48 -2.84 5.81
CA HIS A 154 -2.42 -3.93 4.86
C HIS A 154 -2.47 -3.32 3.47
N VAL A 155 -1.32 -3.29 2.81
CA VAL A 155 -1.16 -2.56 1.55
C VAL A 155 -1.57 -1.09 1.74
N ASP A 156 -2.70 -0.67 1.17
CA ASP A 156 -3.27 0.67 1.18
C ASP A 156 -4.29 0.92 2.30
N ASP A 157 -4.80 -0.15 2.93
CA ASP A 157 -5.76 -0.08 4.04
C ASP A 157 -5.04 0.18 5.37
N VAL A 158 -5.21 1.36 5.93
CA VAL A 158 -4.62 1.78 7.22
C VAL A 158 -5.67 1.82 8.32
N LEU A 159 -5.33 1.33 9.51
CA LEU A 159 -6.13 1.42 10.73
C LEU A 159 -5.29 2.08 11.84
N ALA A 160 -5.66 3.29 12.23
CA ALA A 160 -5.00 4.10 13.25
C ALA A 160 -5.83 4.19 14.54
N SER A 161 -5.18 4.17 15.71
CA SER A 161 -5.85 4.30 17.00
C SER A 161 -5.04 5.13 17.99
N HIS A 162 -5.73 5.97 18.76
CA HIS A 162 -5.14 6.82 19.78
C HIS A 162 -6.18 7.27 20.82
N MET A 163 -5.75 7.60 22.03
CA MET A 163 -6.65 8.10 23.09
C MET A 163 -7.34 9.42 22.72
N GLU A 164 -6.63 10.30 22.03
CA GLU A 164 -7.11 11.61 21.61
C GLU A 164 -7.44 11.63 20.12
N GLN A 165 -8.68 12.01 19.78
CA GLN A 165 -9.14 12.10 18.40
C GLN A 165 -8.36 13.15 17.59
N ARG A 166 -7.86 14.21 18.23
CA ARG A 166 -7.07 15.25 17.57
C ARG A 166 -5.80 14.69 16.95
N VAL A 167 -5.08 13.82 17.66
CA VAL A 167 -3.87 13.16 17.16
C VAL A 167 -4.16 12.33 15.91
N LEU A 168 -5.30 11.64 15.84
CA LEU A 168 -5.70 10.91 14.63
C LEU A 168 -6.04 11.85 13.46
N LYS A 169 -6.62 13.02 13.74
CA LYS A 169 -6.87 14.04 12.71
C LYS A 169 -5.55 14.61 12.17
N ASP A 170 -4.60 14.90 13.05
CA ASP A 170 -3.28 15.41 12.66
C ASP A 170 -2.52 14.38 11.82
N PHE A 171 -2.59 13.10 12.21
CA PHE A 171 -2.04 12.00 11.41
C PHE A 171 -2.75 11.85 10.05
N PHE A 172 -4.08 11.98 10.01
CA PHE A 172 -4.82 11.97 8.74
C PHE A 172 -4.45 13.14 7.82
N THR A 173 -4.27 14.35 8.37
CA THR A 173 -3.82 15.49 7.58
C THR A 173 -2.45 15.19 6.95
N TRP A 174 -1.51 14.70 7.75
CA TRP A 174 -0.18 14.33 7.25
C TRP A 174 -0.23 13.23 6.18
N ILE A 175 -1.00 12.16 6.38
CA ILE A 175 -1.08 11.07 5.40
C ILE A 175 -1.72 11.54 4.09
N ASN A 176 -2.70 12.44 4.17
CA ASN A 176 -3.35 13.01 3.00
C ASN A 176 -2.46 14.02 2.28
N GLU A 177 -1.65 14.81 3.00
CA GLU A 177 -0.63 15.66 2.38
C GLU A 177 0.43 14.82 1.64
N ARG A 178 0.82 13.68 2.23
CA ARG A 178 1.84 12.79 1.66
C ARG A 178 1.35 11.99 0.45
N TYR A 179 0.13 11.45 0.51
CA TYR A 179 -0.37 10.47 -0.46
C TYR A 179 -1.69 10.86 -1.14
N GLY A 180 -2.28 12.00 -0.78
CA GLY A 180 -3.56 12.48 -1.29
C GLY A 180 -3.49 13.31 -2.58
N GLY A 181 -2.29 13.50 -3.15
CA GLY A 181 -2.08 14.41 -4.28
C GLY A 181 -2.77 14.00 -5.59
N LEU A 182 -2.85 12.68 -5.88
CA LEU A 182 -3.56 12.17 -7.06
C LEU A 182 -5.08 12.04 -6.81
N LYS A 183 -5.42 11.63 -5.60
CA LYS A 183 -6.79 11.47 -5.10
C LYS A 183 -6.72 11.54 -3.59
N GLU A 184 -7.70 12.19 -2.97
CA GLU A 184 -7.75 12.34 -1.51
C GLU A 184 -7.83 10.96 -0.82
N VAL A 185 -7.10 10.82 0.28
CA VAL A 185 -7.15 9.63 1.15
C VAL A 185 -8.55 9.56 1.75
N THR A 186 -9.22 8.42 1.57
CA THR A 186 -10.55 8.25 2.17
C THR A 186 -10.40 7.89 3.63
N CYS A 187 -11.34 8.34 4.47
CA CYS A 187 -11.27 8.13 5.91
C CYS A 187 -12.64 7.81 6.49
N THR A 188 -12.72 6.74 7.28
CA THR A 188 -13.88 6.40 8.10
C THR A 188 -13.56 6.64 9.57
N ARG A 189 -14.48 7.32 10.25
CA ARG A 189 -14.41 7.63 11.69
C ARG A 189 -15.60 7.01 12.40
N GLY A 190 -15.42 6.65 13.65
CA GLY A 190 -16.53 6.19 14.49
C GLY A 190 -16.11 5.01 15.34
N ARG A 191 -17.08 4.14 15.64
CA ARG A 191 -16.87 2.92 16.43
C ARG A 191 -16.99 1.65 15.60
N VAL A 192 -17.39 1.74 14.33
CA VAL A 192 -17.58 0.59 13.47
C VAL A 192 -16.76 0.81 12.21
N HIS A 193 -15.88 -0.13 11.89
CA HIS A 193 -14.96 -0.05 10.77
C HIS A 193 -15.02 -1.33 9.96
N THR A 194 -15.13 -1.21 8.63
CA THR A 194 -14.87 -2.34 7.73
C THR A 194 -13.38 -2.37 7.42
N TYR A 195 -12.70 -3.47 7.76
CA TYR A 195 -11.26 -3.62 7.56
C TYR A 195 -10.95 -5.05 7.15
N LEU A 196 -10.30 -5.25 5.99
CA LEU A 196 -9.95 -6.57 5.45
C LEU A 196 -11.12 -7.56 5.35
N GLY A 197 -12.32 -7.05 5.06
CA GLY A 197 -13.54 -7.85 4.98
C GLY A 197 -14.16 -8.24 6.33
N MET A 198 -13.59 -7.77 7.44
CA MET A 198 -14.20 -7.84 8.77
C MET A 198 -14.94 -6.55 9.12
N THR A 199 -15.91 -6.65 10.03
CA THR A 199 -16.53 -5.49 10.67
C THR A 199 -16.03 -5.40 12.11
N LEU A 200 -15.11 -4.47 12.38
CA LEU A 200 -14.59 -4.22 13.71
C LEU A 200 -15.53 -3.23 14.43
N ASP A 201 -16.30 -3.73 15.39
CA ASP A 201 -17.28 -2.96 16.17
C ASP A 201 -16.82 -2.76 17.63
N TYR A 202 -16.56 -1.49 17.96
CA TYR A 202 -16.10 -0.97 19.24
C TYR A 202 -17.22 -0.25 20.01
N SER A 203 -18.49 -0.42 19.61
CA SER A 203 -19.64 0.30 20.19
C SER A 203 -19.83 -0.01 21.67
N LYS A 204 -19.47 -1.23 22.09
CA LYS A 204 -19.50 -1.67 23.48
C LYS A 204 -18.15 -1.44 24.15
N LYS A 205 -18.12 -0.57 25.17
CA LYS A 205 -16.92 -0.25 25.95
C LYS A 205 -16.21 -1.53 26.43
N GLY A 206 -14.90 -1.59 26.22
CA GLY A 206 -14.07 -2.71 26.65
C GLY A 206 -14.20 -3.98 25.80
N LYS A 207 -14.93 -3.94 24.67
CA LYS A 207 -15.14 -5.12 23.81
C LYS A 207 -14.98 -4.76 22.34
N LEU A 208 -14.23 -5.59 21.64
CA LEU A 208 -14.23 -5.66 20.19
C LEU A 208 -15.16 -6.80 19.77
N LYS A 209 -16.10 -6.50 18.87
CA LYS A 209 -16.92 -7.50 18.16
C LYS A 209 -16.45 -7.53 16.70
N ILE A 210 -16.30 -8.73 16.14
CA ILE A 210 -15.87 -9.01 14.77
C ILE A 210 -16.95 -9.81 14.07
#